data_AF-A0A1G8F069-F1
#
_entry.id   AF-A0A1G8F069-F1
#
_cell.length_a   1.000
_cell.length_b   1.000
_cell.length_c   1.000
_cell.angle_alpha   90.00
_cell.angle_beta   90.00
_cell.angle_gamma   90.00
#
_symmetry.space_group_name_H-M   'P 1'
#
loop_
_entity.id
_entity.type
_entity.pdbx_description
1 polymer ?
#
loop_
_entity_poly.entity_id
_entity_poly.type
_entity_poly.pdbx_seq_one_letter_code
_entity_poly.pdbx_strand_id
1 'polypeptide(L)'
;MLTIFPIRNVDYYVEWTQNDYYLNNDEQPGIWIGYIAHLLGLNGEIIEEHYKNLMKGFSPDGKTAYVQNAGKSRNLGYDLTFSAPKSVSILEVFDEVGCIQNAHERAVRAALRFVEEKAAYTRRSSKGQTLEKLPGLLAAQFTHFKSRANDIQLHTHCLILNLAIRNDLSWGTINGRNLYQWMKAAGSVYSDLLPLI
;
A
#
# COMPACT_ATOMS: atom_id res chain seq x y z
N MET A 1 -0.96 8.21 12.62
CA MET A 1 0.49 8.31 12.32
C MET A 1 0.79 7.52 11.05
N LEU A 2 1.75 7.99 10.23
CA LEU A 2 2.24 7.25 9.05
C LEU A 2 3.72 6.87 9.23
N THR A 3 4.07 5.64 8.88
CA THR A 3 5.45 5.16 8.78
C THR A 3 5.73 4.56 7.41
N ILE A 4 7.00 4.52 6.98
CA ILE A 4 7.40 3.97 5.68
C ILE A 4 8.59 3.02 5.85
N PHE A 5 8.40 1.76 5.45
CA PHE A 5 9.46 0.74 5.45
C PHE A 5 9.62 0.09 4.08
N PRO A 6 10.84 -0.30 3.67
CA PRO A 6 11.03 -1.10 2.47
C PRO A 6 10.44 -2.51 2.67
N ILE A 7 9.73 -3.02 1.68
CA ILE A 7 9.16 -4.37 1.72
C ILE A 7 10.30 -5.38 1.58
N ARG A 8 10.41 -6.32 2.53
CA ARG A 8 11.48 -7.33 2.60
C ARG A 8 11.02 -8.75 2.30
N ASN A 9 9.78 -9.06 2.61
CA ASN A 9 9.19 -10.38 2.43
C ASN A 9 7.86 -10.20 1.68
N VAL A 10 7.71 -10.92 0.57
CA VAL A 10 6.49 -10.88 -0.25
C VAL A 10 5.35 -11.54 0.49
N ASP A 11 5.60 -12.68 1.13
CA ASP A 11 4.57 -13.55 1.70
C ASP A 11 4.04 -13.01 3.04
N TYR A 12 4.81 -12.19 3.76
CA TYR A 12 4.49 -11.73 5.12
C TYR A 12 3.06 -11.22 5.31
N TYR A 13 2.58 -10.35 4.43
CA TYR A 13 1.24 -9.74 4.60
C TYR A 13 0.12 -10.70 4.25
N VAL A 14 0.30 -11.53 3.20
CA VAL A 14 -0.71 -12.52 2.80
C VAL A 14 -0.80 -13.63 3.85
N GLU A 15 0.34 -14.14 4.33
CA GLU A 15 0.39 -15.16 5.39
C GLU A 15 -0.15 -14.61 6.72
N TRP A 16 0.14 -13.35 7.06
CA TRP A 16 -0.38 -12.75 8.29
C TRP A 16 -1.90 -12.64 8.24
N THR A 17 -2.46 -12.07 7.16
CA THR A 17 -3.90 -11.98 6.97
C THR A 17 -4.55 -13.36 6.97
N GLN A 18 -3.99 -14.36 6.26
CA GLN A 18 -4.55 -15.72 6.24
C GLN A 18 -4.53 -16.35 7.63
N ASN A 19 -3.40 -16.33 8.34
CA ASN A 19 -3.29 -16.96 9.67
C ASN A 19 -4.27 -16.34 10.67
N ASP A 20 -4.37 -15.02 10.74
CA ASP A 20 -5.26 -14.36 11.69
C ASP A 20 -6.74 -14.47 11.27
N TYR A 21 -7.05 -14.48 9.96
CA TYR A 21 -8.40 -14.75 9.46
C TYR A 21 -8.89 -16.13 9.91
N TYR A 22 -8.08 -17.18 9.72
CA TYR A 22 -8.46 -18.54 10.11
C TYR A 22 -8.55 -18.75 11.63
N LEU A 23 -7.78 -17.99 12.42
CA LEU A 23 -7.74 -18.15 13.88
C LEU A 23 -8.75 -17.29 14.62
N ASN A 24 -9.04 -16.08 14.13
CA ASN A 24 -9.81 -15.08 14.88
C ASN A 24 -11.02 -14.51 14.12
N ASN A 25 -11.23 -14.80 12.82
CA ASN A 25 -12.32 -14.25 11.98
C ASN A 25 -12.43 -12.72 11.89
N ASP A 26 -11.46 -11.97 12.44
CA ASP A 26 -11.53 -10.51 12.57
C ASP A 26 -10.75 -9.74 11.48
N GLU A 27 -9.93 -10.42 10.68
CA GLU A 27 -9.04 -9.76 9.70
C GLU A 27 -9.65 -9.67 8.30
N GLN A 28 -9.39 -8.58 7.59
CA GLN A 28 -9.95 -8.36 6.26
C GLN A 28 -9.03 -8.87 5.15
N PRO A 29 -9.58 -9.42 4.05
CA PRO A 29 -8.77 -9.77 2.90
C PRO A 29 -8.05 -8.53 2.36
N GLY A 30 -6.81 -8.71 1.90
CA GLY A 30 -6.10 -7.62 1.26
C GLY A 30 -6.84 -7.18 -0.01
N ILE A 31 -6.85 -5.87 -0.31
CA ILE A 31 -7.52 -5.31 -1.48
C ILE A 31 -6.57 -4.48 -2.34
N TRP A 32 -6.82 -4.46 -3.65
CA TRP A 32 -6.11 -3.59 -4.58
C TRP A 32 -6.63 -2.15 -4.53
N ILE A 33 -5.71 -1.19 -4.48
CA ILE A 33 -6.00 0.25 -4.49
C ILE A 33 -4.99 1.03 -5.35
N GLY A 34 -5.35 2.26 -5.70
CA GLY A 34 -4.54 3.13 -6.55
C GLY A 34 -4.90 3.05 -8.03
N TYR A 35 -4.47 4.05 -8.78
CA TYR A 35 -4.88 4.22 -10.18
C TYR A 35 -4.40 3.07 -11.08
N ILE A 36 -3.19 2.55 -10.83
CA ILE A 36 -2.60 1.49 -11.66
C ILE A 36 -3.31 0.15 -11.44
N ALA A 37 -3.80 -0.12 -10.23
CA ALA A 37 -4.61 -1.32 -9.97
C ALA A 37 -5.85 -1.34 -10.88
N HIS A 38 -6.57 -0.22 -10.94
CA HIS A 38 -7.74 -0.08 -11.82
C HIS A 38 -7.39 -0.28 -13.29
N LEU A 39 -6.28 0.31 -13.76
CA LEU A 39 -5.81 0.18 -15.15
C LEU A 39 -5.48 -1.28 -15.51
N LEU A 40 -4.93 -2.05 -14.56
CA LEU A 40 -4.64 -3.48 -14.72
C LEU A 40 -5.88 -4.38 -14.56
N GLY A 41 -7.06 -3.83 -14.30
CA GLY A 41 -8.27 -4.60 -14.00
C GLY A 41 -8.23 -5.32 -12.65
N LEU A 42 -7.29 -4.95 -11.78
CA LEU A 42 -7.17 -5.48 -10.41
C LEU A 42 -8.16 -4.73 -9.52
N ASN A 43 -9.37 -5.28 -9.41
CA ASN A 43 -10.46 -4.69 -8.63
C ASN A 43 -10.81 -5.62 -7.47
N GLY A 44 -10.89 -5.07 -6.25
CA GLY A 44 -11.30 -5.82 -5.07
C GLY A 44 -10.16 -6.62 -4.45
N GLU A 45 -10.45 -7.84 -4.02
CA GLU A 45 -9.56 -8.69 -3.23
C GLU A 45 -8.27 -9.08 -3.97
N ILE A 46 -7.22 -9.25 -3.20
CA ILE A 46 -5.92 -9.68 -3.67
C ILE A 46 -5.94 -11.19 -3.91
N ILE A 47 -5.75 -11.55 -5.17
CA ILE A 47 -5.38 -12.90 -5.56
C ILE A 47 -3.87 -13.06 -5.31
N GLU A 48 -3.51 -14.00 -4.45
CA GLU A 48 -2.13 -14.24 -4.00
C GLU A 48 -1.14 -14.39 -5.17
N GLU A 49 -1.52 -15.16 -6.19
CA GLU A 49 -0.69 -15.36 -7.38
C GLU A 49 -0.39 -14.04 -8.11
N HIS A 50 -1.42 -13.23 -8.36
CA HIS A 50 -1.26 -11.92 -9.01
C HIS A 50 -0.34 -11.01 -8.19
N TYR A 51 -0.55 -10.95 -6.87
CA TYR A 51 0.26 -10.16 -5.97
C TYR A 51 1.73 -10.60 -5.97
N LYS A 52 2.01 -11.90 -5.89
CA LYS A 52 3.38 -12.43 -5.95
C LYS A 52 4.07 -12.12 -7.28
N ASN A 53 3.34 -12.26 -8.39
CA ASN A 53 3.87 -11.95 -9.73
C ASN A 53 4.22 -10.46 -9.86
N LEU A 54 3.31 -9.58 -9.44
CA LEU A 54 3.53 -8.12 -9.44
C LEU A 54 4.69 -7.71 -8.53
N MET A 55 4.79 -8.28 -7.32
CA MET A 55 5.92 -8.04 -6.41
C MET A 55 7.27 -8.46 -7.03
N LYS A 56 7.28 -9.55 -7.80
CA LYS A 56 8.45 -10.02 -8.55
C LYS A 56 8.73 -9.21 -9.82
N GLY A 57 7.85 -8.29 -10.20
CA GLY A 57 8.02 -7.39 -11.35
C GLY A 57 7.44 -7.89 -12.66
N PHE A 58 6.53 -8.86 -12.61
CA PHE A 58 5.82 -9.43 -13.76
C PHE A 58 4.38 -8.90 -13.85
N SER A 59 3.73 -9.18 -14.98
CA SER A 59 2.27 -9.05 -15.14
C SER A 59 1.52 -9.96 -14.16
N PRO A 60 0.22 -9.68 -13.89
CA PRO A 60 -0.58 -10.52 -12.99
C PRO A 60 -0.55 -12.01 -13.35
N ASP A 61 -0.56 -12.35 -14.64
CA ASP A 61 -0.46 -13.72 -15.15
C ASP A 61 0.97 -14.29 -15.19
N GLY A 62 1.97 -13.53 -14.76
CA GLY A 62 3.37 -13.94 -14.69
C GLY A 62 4.11 -14.02 -16.04
N LYS A 63 3.43 -13.79 -17.17
CA LYS A 63 4.01 -14.05 -18.51
C LYS A 63 4.90 -12.93 -19.03
N THR A 64 4.65 -11.69 -18.63
CA THR A 64 5.34 -10.50 -19.14
C THR A 64 6.16 -9.86 -18.04
N ALA A 65 7.45 -9.65 -18.28
CA ALA A 65 8.28 -8.84 -17.39
C ALA A 65 7.97 -7.36 -17.59
N TYR A 66 7.44 -6.68 -16.57
CA TYR A 66 7.22 -5.23 -16.61
C TYR A 66 8.54 -4.47 -16.40
N VAL A 67 9.45 -4.99 -15.59
CA VAL A 67 10.74 -4.33 -15.33
C VAL A 67 11.92 -5.22 -15.70
N GLN A 68 13.03 -4.61 -16.10
CA GLN A 68 14.25 -5.32 -16.53
C GLN A 68 14.87 -6.23 -15.46
N ASN A 69 14.57 -5.95 -14.18
CA ASN A 69 15.04 -6.73 -13.04
C ASN A 69 13.95 -7.65 -12.46
N ALA A 70 12.91 -7.97 -13.22
CA ALA A 70 11.89 -8.93 -12.81
C ALA A 70 12.52 -10.28 -12.45
N GLY A 71 12.05 -10.92 -11.37
CA GLY A 71 12.57 -12.19 -10.86
C GLY A 71 13.98 -12.13 -10.25
N LYS A 72 14.64 -10.97 -10.21
CA LYS A 72 15.95 -10.77 -9.58
C LYS A 72 15.79 -10.17 -8.18
N SER A 73 16.90 -10.10 -7.43
CA SER A 73 16.96 -9.29 -6.21
C SER A 73 16.70 -7.82 -6.56
N ARG A 74 15.52 -7.34 -6.19
CA ARG A 74 15.00 -6.01 -6.52
C ARG A 74 14.40 -5.37 -5.28
N ASN A 75 14.29 -4.05 -5.29
CA ASN A 75 13.40 -3.39 -4.34
C ASN A 75 11.95 -3.74 -4.71
N LEU A 76 11.23 -4.38 -3.79
CA LEU A 76 9.84 -4.82 -3.98
C LEU A 76 8.85 -3.66 -3.91
N GLY A 77 9.16 -2.64 -3.11
CA GLY A 77 8.23 -1.55 -2.83
C GLY A 77 8.41 -0.98 -1.43
N TYR A 78 7.43 -0.20 -1.02
CA TYR A 78 7.40 0.47 0.27
C TYR A 78 6.07 0.21 0.96
N ASP A 79 6.12 -0.22 2.21
CA ASP A 79 4.97 -0.32 3.10
C ASP A 79 4.72 1.03 3.75
N LEU A 80 3.60 1.65 3.43
CA LEU A 80 3.07 2.83 4.10
C LEU A 80 2.07 2.36 5.14
N THR A 81 2.50 2.30 6.40
CA THR A 81 1.63 1.86 7.50
C THR A 81 0.97 3.06 8.17
N PHE A 82 -0.36 3.13 8.05
CA PHE A 82 -1.21 4.11 8.70
C PHE A 82 -1.76 3.53 10.00
N SER A 83 -1.34 4.06 11.15
CA SER A 83 -1.82 3.63 12.46
C SER A 83 -2.75 4.67 13.06
N ALA A 84 -3.95 4.26 13.46
CA ALA A 84 -4.90 5.10 14.18
C ALA A 84 -4.34 5.46 15.57
N PRO A 85 -4.77 6.59 16.17
CA PRO A 85 -4.53 6.86 17.59
C PRO A 85 -4.99 5.68 18.46
N LYS A 86 -4.33 5.47 19.59
CA LYS A 86 -4.66 4.34 20.48
C LYS A 86 -6.10 4.41 21.00
N SER A 87 -6.62 5.61 21.27
CA SER A 87 -8.02 5.82 21.66
C SER A 87 -9.00 5.34 20.58
N VAL A 88 -8.77 5.71 19.32
CA VAL A 88 -9.56 5.27 18.16
C VAL A 88 -9.48 3.75 18.00
N SER A 89 -8.28 3.16 18.16
CA SER A 89 -8.11 1.70 18.08
C SER A 89 -8.89 0.97 19.18
N ILE A 90 -8.94 1.49 20.40
CA ILE A 90 -9.72 0.89 21.50
C ILE A 90 -11.21 0.99 21.22
N LEU A 91 -11.67 2.11 20.67
CA LEU A 91 -13.09 2.32 20.35
C LEU A 91 -13.56 1.43 19.19
N GLU A 92 -12.67 1.12 18.25
CA GLU A 92 -12.97 0.23 17.13
C GLU A 92 -13.44 -1.16 17.60
N VAL A 93 -12.97 -1.66 18.75
CA VAL A 93 -13.45 -2.94 19.34
C VAL A 93 -14.95 -2.94 19.63
N PHE A 94 -15.56 -1.76 19.78
CA PHE A 94 -16.99 -1.59 20.02
C PHE A 94 -17.76 -1.11 18.77
N ASP A 95 -17.12 -1.10 17.60
CA ASP A 95 -17.66 -0.56 16.36
C ASP A 95 -18.55 -1.57 15.61
N GLU A 96 -19.68 -1.93 16.21
CA GLU A 96 -20.60 -2.96 15.68
C GLU A 96 -21.10 -2.67 14.26
N VAL A 97 -21.18 -1.40 13.87
CA VAL A 97 -21.68 -0.93 12.57
C VAL A 97 -20.56 -0.45 11.63
N GLY A 98 -19.29 -0.60 12.01
CA GLY A 98 -18.13 -0.30 11.18
C GLY A 98 -17.88 1.18 10.88
N CYS A 99 -18.40 2.11 11.69
CA CYS A 99 -18.25 3.56 11.48
C CYS A 99 -16.80 4.04 11.65
N ILE A 100 -16.09 3.57 12.68
CA ILE A 100 -14.69 3.87 12.95
C ILE A 100 -13.82 3.24 11.87
N GLN A 101 -14.06 1.98 11.53
CA GLN A 101 -13.34 1.31 10.45
C GLN A 101 -13.50 2.04 9.11
N ASN A 102 -14.73 2.39 8.74
CA ASN A 102 -14.99 3.13 7.50
C ASN A 102 -14.32 4.52 7.50
N ALA A 103 -14.30 5.22 8.64
CA ALA A 103 -13.60 6.49 8.76
C ALA A 103 -12.09 6.33 8.59
N HIS A 104 -11.50 5.30 9.20
CA HIS A 104 -10.10 4.93 9.05
C HIS A 104 -9.75 4.64 7.58
N GLU A 105 -10.51 3.78 6.91
CA GLU A 105 -10.28 3.46 5.49
C GLU A 105 -10.41 4.68 4.58
N ARG A 106 -11.37 5.57 4.84
CA ARG A 106 -11.52 6.83 4.11
C ARG A 106 -10.30 7.74 4.31
N ALA A 107 -9.80 7.85 5.54
CA ALA A 107 -8.59 8.61 5.84
C ALA A 107 -7.36 8.03 5.15
N VAL A 108 -7.20 6.70 5.14
CA VAL A 108 -6.13 5.99 4.43
C VAL A 108 -6.21 6.29 2.93
N ARG A 109 -7.37 6.13 2.29
CA ARG A 109 -7.56 6.38 0.86
C ARG A 109 -7.27 7.84 0.49
N ALA A 110 -7.67 8.80 1.31
CA ALA A 110 -7.38 10.21 1.08
C ALA A 110 -5.88 10.53 1.18
N ALA A 111 -5.20 9.99 2.19
CA ALA A 111 -3.76 10.13 2.33
C ALA A 111 -3.00 9.46 1.18
N LEU A 112 -3.46 8.29 0.72
CA LEU A 112 -2.86 7.61 -0.43
C LEU A 112 -3.02 8.43 -1.73
N ARG A 113 -4.20 9.01 -1.97
CA ARG A 113 -4.41 9.93 -3.11
C ARG A 113 -3.46 11.11 -3.04
N PHE A 114 -3.27 11.70 -1.86
CA PHE A 114 -2.29 12.76 -1.66
C PHE A 114 -0.86 12.28 -2.00
N VAL A 115 -0.48 11.08 -1.59
CA VAL A 115 0.81 10.46 -1.94
C VAL A 115 0.93 10.25 -3.45
N GLU A 116 -0.09 9.74 -4.13
CA GLU A 116 -0.10 9.60 -5.59
C GLU A 116 0.11 10.96 -6.27
N GLU A 117 -0.59 12.01 -5.84
CA GLU A 117 -0.52 13.33 -6.44
C GLU A 117 0.84 14.03 -6.27
N LYS A 118 1.46 13.87 -5.09
CA LYS A 118 2.65 14.63 -4.67
C LYS A 118 3.95 13.85 -4.76
N ALA A 119 3.92 12.53 -4.64
CA ALA A 119 5.10 11.71 -4.48
C ALA A 119 5.30 10.65 -5.58
N ALA A 120 4.32 10.43 -6.47
CA ALA A 120 4.45 9.47 -7.57
C ALA A 120 5.37 9.99 -8.68
N TYR A 121 6.64 9.59 -8.62
CA TYR A 121 7.66 9.91 -9.61
C TYR A 121 8.47 8.68 -9.97
N THR A 122 9.00 8.65 -11.19
CA THR A 122 10.02 7.70 -11.66
C THR A 122 11.28 8.45 -12.11
N ARG A 123 12.40 7.74 -12.24
CA ARG A 123 13.63 8.28 -12.81
C ARG A 123 13.75 7.92 -14.29
N ARG A 124 14.12 8.90 -15.12
CA ARG A 124 14.40 8.75 -16.56
C ARG A 124 15.88 9.03 -16.86
N SER A 125 16.33 8.58 -18.03
CA SER A 125 17.71 8.56 -18.56
C SER A 125 18.63 7.47 -17.98
N SER A 126 19.66 7.08 -18.75
CA SER A 126 20.72 6.13 -18.35
C SER A 126 21.42 6.51 -17.03
N LYS A 127 21.39 7.79 -16.65
CA LYS A 127 21.97 8.29 -15.39
C LYS A 127 20.92 8.71 -14.34
N GLY A 128 19.62 8.49 -14.59
CA GLY A 128 18.54 8.75 -13.64
C GLY A 128 18.40 10.22 -13.18
N GLN A 129 18.81 11.17 -14.02
CA GLN A 129 18.89 12.60 -13.67
C GLN A 129 17.57 13.36 -13.83
N THR A 130 16.62 12.85 -14.63
CA THR A 130 15.32 13.49 -14.81
C THR A 130 14.25 12.74 -14.04
N LEU A 131 13.40 13.49 -13.32
CA LEU A 131 12.20 12.94 -12.68
C LEU A 131 11.02 13.12 -13.62
N GLU A 132 10.27 12.04 -13.81
CA GLU A 132 9.01 12.05 -14.54
C GLU A 132 7.87 11.79 -13.55
N LYS A 133 6.83 12.62 -13.58
CA LYS A 133 5.63 12.42 -12.77
C LYS A 133 4.85 11.22 -13.32
N LEU A 134 4.44 10.32 -12.43
CA LEU A 134 3.66 9.15 -12.78
C LEU A 134 2.15 9.48 -12.75
N PRO A 135 1.34 8.82 -13.60
CA PRO A 135 -0.12 8.96 -13.58
C PRO A 135 -0.76 8.41 -12.29
N GLY A 136 -0.08 7.48 -11.59
CA GLY A 136 -0.51 6.97 -10.29
C GLY A 136 0.39 5.85 -9.78
N LEU A 137 -0.03 5.19 -8.71
CA LEU A 137 0.70 4.10 -8.05
C LEU A 137 -0.10 2.79 -8.10
N LEU A 138 0.62 1.68 -7.99
CA LEU A 138 0.04 0.37 -7.74
C LEU A 138 0.20 0.05 -6.25
N ALA A 139 -0.91 -0.16 -5.55
CA ALA A 139 -0.89 -0.40 -4.12
C ALA A 139 -1.80 -1.55 -3.69
N ALA A 140 -1.35 -2.30 -2.69
CA ALA A 140 -2.12 -3.33 -2.01
C ALA A 140 -2.39 -2.88 -0.56
N GLN A 141 -3.63 -3.02 -0.09
CA GLN A 141 -4.07 -2.59 1.23
C GLN A 141 -4.37 -3.80 2.11
N PHE A 142 -3.84 -3.82 3.32
CA PHE A 142 -4.16 -4.82 4.35
C PHE A 142 -4.49 -4.07 5.65
N THR A 143 -5.71 -4.21 6.16
CA THR A 143 -6.16 -3.54 7.39
C THR A 143 -6.19 -4.55 8.51
N HIS A 144 -5.47 -4.26 9.60
CA HIS A 144 -5.31 -5.13 10.76
C HIS A 144 -5.72 -4.44 12.07
N PHE A 145 -6.06 -5.24 13.06
CA PHE A 145 -6.65 -4.76 14.34
C PHE A 145 -5.75 -5.00 15.57
N LYS A 146 -4.66 -5.75 15.41
CA LYS A 146 -3.73 -6.07 16.50
C LYS A 146 -2.29 -5.73 16.13
N SER A 147 -1.53 -5.22 17.09
CA SER A 147 -0.09 -5.02 16.95
C SER A 147 0.66 -6.35 16.97
N ARG A 148 1.95 -6.32 16.64
CA ARG A 148 2.85 -7.48 16.79
C ARG A 148 2.98 -7.99 18.24
N ALA A 149 2.68 -7.16 19.23
CA ALA A 149 2.65 -7.53 20.64
C ALA A 149 1.26 -8.00 21.09
N ASN A 150 0.33 -8.21 20.16
CA ASN A 150 -1.08 -8.53 20.39
C ASN A 150 -1.89 -7.45 21.14
N ASP A 151 -1.41 -6.20 21.14
CA ASP A 151 -2.19 -5.06 21.64
C ASP A 151 -3.19 -4.59 20.59
N ILE A 152 -4.37 -4.13 21.01
CA ILE A 152 -5.38 -3.51 20.13
C ILE A 152 -4.75 -2.33 19.37
N GLN A 153 -4.72 -2.41 18.04
CA GLN A 153 -4.14 -1.39 17.19
C GLN A 153 -4.77 -1.46 15.79
N LEU A 154 -5.69 -0.54 15.50
CA LEU A 154 -6.21 -0.36 14.16
C LEU A 154 -5.13 0.27 13.27
N HIS A 155 -4.72 -0.44 12.25
CA HIS A 155 -3.75 0.05 11.28
C HIS A 155 -3.93 -0.57 9.91
N THR A 156 -3.47 0.15 8.88
CA THR A 156 -3.49 -0.34 7.50
C THR A 156 -2.12 -0.26 6.88
N HIS A 157 -1.65 -1.37 6.34
CA HIS A 157 -0.50 -1.47 5.47
C HIS A 157 -0.92 -1.17 4.03
N CYS A 158 -0.43 -0.05 3.48
CA CYS A 158 -0.53 0.26 2.06
C CYS A 158 0.81 -0.04 1.39
N LEU A 159 0.92 -1.23 0.80
CA LEU A 159 2.10 -1.67 0.09
C LEU A 159 2.15 -1.01 -1.29
N ILE A 160 2.98 0.00 -1.46
CA ILE A 160 3.26 0.62 -2.75
C ILE A 160 4.25 -0.28 -3.48
N LEU A 161 3.78 -0.98 -4.51
CA LEU A 161 4.64 -1.86 -5.31
C LEU A 161 5.63 -1.02 -6.09
N ASN A 162 6.85 -1.53 -6.24
CA ASN A 162 7.89 -0.87 -7.04
C ASN A 162 7.68 -1.09 -8.55
N LEU A 163 6.47 -0.86 -9.03
CA LEU A 163 6.04 -0.96 -10.41
C LEU A 163 5.28 0.31 -10.77
N ALA A 164 5.69 0.92 -11.88
CA ALA A 164 5.11 2.17 -12.35
C ALA A 164 4.88 2.12 -13.85
N ILE A 165 3.69 2.54 -14.27
CA ILE A 165 3.39 2.83 -15.68
C ILE A 165 3.73 4.29 -15.93
N ARG A 166 4.58 4.55 -16.92
CA ARG A 166 4.98 5.90 -17.34
C ARG A 166 3.95 6.51 -18.29
N ASN A 167 4.11 7.79 -18.62
CA ASN A 167 3.18 8.46 -19.54
C ASN A 167 3.28 7.91 -20.99
N ASP A 168 4.43 7.31 -21.35
CA ASP A 168 4.64 6.62 -22.63
C ASP A 168 4.16 5.15 -22.60
N LEU A 169 3.39 4.76 -21.58
CA LEU A 169 2.91 3.38 -21.32
C LEU A 169 4.02 2.35 -21.07
N SER A 170 5.29 2.75 -21.08
CA SER A 170 6.38 1.87 -20.68
C SER A 170 6.38 1.68 -19.17
N TRP A 171 6.94 0.55 -18.74
CA TRP A 171 7.06 0.22 -17.33
C TRP A 171 8.39 0.69 -16.75
N GLY A 172 8.36 0.99 -15.46
CA GLY A 172 9.51 1.40 -14.68
C GLY A 172 9.32 1.13 -13.19
N THR A 173 10.22 1.71 -12.41
CA THR A 173 10.20 1.67 -10.94
C THR A 173 9.85 3.03 -10.38
N ILE A 174 9.35 3.07 -9.15
CA ILE A 174 9.07 4.32 -8.45
C ILE A 174 10.35 4.90 -7.84
N ASN A 175 10.38 6.21 -7.67
CA ASN A 175 11.41 6.92 -6.93
C ASN A 175 11.00 7.06 -5.46
N GLY A 176 11.38 6.09 -4.63
CA GLY A 176 11.01 6.09 -3.22
C GLY A 176 11.49 7.28 -2.40
N ARG A 177 12.50 8.03 -2.84
CA ARG A 177 12.94 9.25 -2.13
C ARG A 177 11.80 10.26 -1.97
N ASN A 178 10.94 10.38 -2.99
CA ASN A 178 9.81 11.30 -2.96
C ASN A 178 8.75 10.84 -1.95
N LEU A 179 8.53 9.54 -1.77
CA LEU A 179 7.62 9.01 -0.75
C LEU A 179 8.04 9.48 0.65
N TYR A 180 9.33 9.32 0.98
CA TYR A 180 9.86 9.78 2.28
C TYR A 180 9.77 11.29 2.47
N GLN A 181 9.96 12.08 1.40
CA GLN A 181 9.83 13.55 1.48
C GLN A 181 8.42 13.99 1.86
N TRP A 182 7.39 13.30 1.37
CA TRP A 182 5.99 13.64 1.62
C TRP A 182 5.36 12.90 2.80
N MET A 183 6.09 12.00 3.46
CA MET A 183 5.60 11.17 4.56
C MET A 183 4.89 11.96 5.66
N LYS A 184 5.50 13.06 6.14
CA LYS A 184 4.91 13.87 7.22
C LYS A 184 3.60 14.53 6.79
N ALA A 185 3.54 15.07 5.57
CA ALA A 185 2.35 15.71 5.04
C ALA A 185 1.22 14.70 4.82
N ALA A 186 1.52 13.53 4.24
CA ALA A 186 0.55 12.45 4.07
C ALA A 186 0.02 11.93 5.42
N GLY A 187 0.89 11.83 6.43
CA GLY A 187 0.49 11.49 7.79
C GLY A 187 -0.45 12.52 8.45
N SER A 188 -0.30 13.80 8.13
CA SER A 188 -1.24 14.86 8.55
C SER A 188 -2.60 14.66 7.89
N VAL A 189 -2.64 14.50 6.56
CA VAL A 189 -3.89 14.27 5.81
C VAL A 189 -4.68 13.08 6.38
N TYR A 190 -4.00 11.99 6.70
CA TYR A 190 -4.62 10.85 7.36
C TYR A 190 -5.20 11.23 8.74
N SER A 191 -4.42 11.94 9.56
CA SER A 191 -4.81 12.26 10.93
C SER A 191 -5.97 13.27 10.98
N ASP A 192 -6.00 14.23 10.04
CA ASP A 192 -7.03 15.27 9.96
C ASP A 192 -8.42 14.72 9.56
N LEU A 193 -8.45 13.52 8.96
CA LEU A 193 -9.68 12.87 8.49
C LEU A 193 -10.20 11.78 9.42
N LEU A 194 -9.45 11.44 10.48
CA LEU A 194 -9.97 10.59 11.53
C LEU A 194 -10.87 11.42 12.46
N PRO A 195 -11.98 10.84 12.95
CA PRO A 195 -12.84 11.53 13.89
C PRO A 195 -12.02 11.95 15.12
N LEU A 196 -12.14 13.23 15.49
CA LEU A 196 -11.76 13.69 16.82
C LEU A 196 -12.71 13.01 17.80
N ILE A 197 -12.23 11.95 18.44
CA ILE A 197 -12.88 11.35 19.61
C ILE A 197 -12.05 11.71 20.84
#